data_AF-A0A6P3HIG3-F1
#
_entry.id   AF-A0A6P3HIG3-F1
#
_cell.length_a   1.000
_cell.length_b   1.000
_cell.length_c   1.000
_cell.angle_alpha   90.00
_cell.angle_beta   90.00
_cell.angle_gamma   90.00
#
_symmetry.space_group_name_H-M   'P 1'
#
loop_
_entity.id
_entity.type
_entity.pdbx_description
1 polymer ?
#
loop_
_entity_poly.entity_id
_entity_poly.type
_entity_poly.pdbx_seq_one_letter_code
_entity_poly.pdbx_strand_id
1 'polypeptide(L)'
;MSFFSARDMACSVAGITSDANVLTNELRLIAQRYLLQYQEPIPCEQLVTALCDIKQAYTQFGGKRPFGVSLLYIGWDKHYGFQLYQSDPSGNYGGWKATCIGNNSAAAVSMLKQDYKEGEMTLKSALALAIKVLNKTMDVSKLSAEKGNLCALL
;
A
#
# COMPACT_ATOMS: atom_id res chain seq x y z
N MET A 1 3.38 1.05 12.85
CA MET A 1 2.64 0.77 11.60
C MET A 1 1.48 1.73 11.55
N SER A 2 1.55 2.74 10.69
CA SER A 2 0.51 3.76 10.55
C SER A 2 -0.54 3.23 9.56
N PHE A 3 -1.72 2.90 10.06
CA PHE A 3 -2.82 2.39 9.23
C PHE A 3 -3.69 3.55 8.78
N PHE A 4 -3.79 3.74 7.46
CA PHE A 4 -4.86 4.53 6.86
C PHE A 4 -6.05 3.60 6.64
N SER A 5 -7.25 4.05 6.99
CA SER A 5 -8.50 3.44 6.57
C SER A 5 -9.49 4.56 6.25
N ALA A 6 -9.84 4.67 4.97
CA ALA A 6 -11.13 5.18 4.54
C ALA A 6 -12.10 4.00 4.42
N ARG A 7 -13.40 4.25 4.27
CA ARG A 7 -14.43 3.19 4.20
C ARG A 7 -14.06 2.08 3.21
N ASP A 8 -13.47 2.45 2.08
CA ASP A 8 -13.21 1.54 0.96
C ASP A 8 -11.71 1.36 0.63
N MET A 9 -10.81 1.95 1.44
CA MET A 9 -9.36 1.90 1.17
C MET A 9 -8.54 1.83 2.45
N ALA A 10 -7.45 1.07 2.42
CA ALA A 10 -6.45 1.03 3.47
C ALA A 10 -5.02 1.11 2.91
N CYS A 11 -4.06 1.51 3.74
CA CYS A 11 -2.66 1.46 3.34
C CYS A 11 -1.72 0.94 4.42
N SER A 12 -0.63 0.32 3.96
CA SER A 12 0.54 -0.03 4.76
C SER A 12 1.75 0.78 4.29
N VAL A 13 2.70 1.02 5.19
CA VAL A 13 3.83 1.93 4.96
C VAL A 13 5.15 1.22 5.27
N ALA A 14 6.18 1.51 4.48
CA ALA A 14 7.56 1.12 4.76
C ALA A 14 8.49 2.32 4.55
N GLY A 15 9.33 2.61 5.54
CA GLY A 15 10.22 3.76 5.55
C GLY A 15 10.12 4.58 6.84
N ILE A 16 10.31 5.90 6.73
CA ILE A 16 10.33 6.82 7.86
C ILE A 16 8.91 7.03 8.42
N THR A 17 8.67 6.59 9.66
CA THR A 17 7.34 6.65 10.30
C THR A 17 6.78 8.07 10.43
N SER A 18 7.62 9.08 10.71
CA SER A 18 7.17 10.47 10.82
C SER A 18 6.62 11.00 9.49
N ASP A 19 7.31 10.73 8.39
CA ASP A 19 6.87 11.05 7.03
C ASP A 19 5.57 10.30 6.69
N ALA A 20 5.47 9.04 7.10
CA ALA A 20 4.29 8.22 6.85
C ALA A 20 3.04 8.80 7.53
N ASN A 21 3.19 9.34 8.75
CA ASN A 21 2.07 9.99 9.45
C ASN A 21 1.58 11.25 8.72
N VAL A 22 2.48 12.03 8.13
CA VAL A 22 2.11 13.19 7.31
C VAL A 22 1.34 12.73 6.07
N LEU A 23 1.88 11.77 5.33
CA LEU A 23 1.26 11.29 4.08
C LEU A 23 -0.09 10.60 4.32
N THR A 24 -0.21 9.80 5.38
CA THR A 24 -1.49 9.17 5.73
C THR A 24 -2.55 10.17 6.18
N ASN A 25 -2.16 11.27 6.82
CA ASN A 25 -3.09 12.35 7.11
C ASN A 25 -3.53 13.08 5.83
N GLU A 26 -2.60 13.36 4.93
CA GLU A 26 -2.92 14.01 3.64
C GLU A 26 -3.85 13.13 2.79
N LEU A 27 -3.62 11.81 2.76
CA LEU A 27 -4.56 10.85 2.14
C LEU A 27 -5.99 10.98 2.68
N ARG A 28 -6.15 11.16 4.01
CA ARG A 28 -7.49 11.36 4.61
C ARG A 28 -8.13 12.64 4.12
N LEU A 29 -7.34 13.73 4.06
CA LEU A 29 -7.83 15.01 3.59
C LEU A 29 -8.23 14.97 2.12
N ILE A 30 -7.41 14.37 1.26
CA ILE A 30 -7.73 14.20 -0.18
C ILE A 30 -9.02 13.42 -0.35
N ALA A 31 -9.15 12.26 0.31
CA ALA A 31 -10.34 11.42 0.19
C ALA A 31 -11.61 12.14 0.69
N GLN A 32 -11.54 12.86 1.81
CA GLN A 32 -12.69 13.60 2.35
C GLN A 32 -13.05 14.82 1.51
N ARG A 33 -12.06 15.54 0.95
CA ARG A 33 -12.33 16.66 0.02
C ARG A 33 -13.05 16.17 -1.24
N TYR A 34 -12.62 15.03 -1.79
CA TYR A 34 -13.30 14.43 -2.93
C TYR A 34 -14.74 14.04 -2.60
N LEU A 35 -14.95 13.35 -1.47
CA LEU A 35 -16.28 12.97 -1.02
C LEU A 35 -17.18 14.18 -0.82
N LEU A 36 -16.67 15.26 -0.24
CA LEU A 36 -17.42 16.50 -0.06
C LEU A 36 -17.85 17.12 -1.40
N GLN A 37 -16.96 17.10 -2.40
CA GLN A 37 -17.19 17.73 -3.70
C GLN A 37 -18.12 16.90 -4.59
N TYR A 38 -17.90 15.59 -4.68
CA TYR A 38 -18.57 14.71 -5.63
C TYR A 38 -19.68 13.86 -4.99
N GLN A 39 -19.79 13.88 -3.66
CA GLN A 39 -20.77 13.08 -2.90
C GLN A 39 -20.67 11.56 -3.18
N GLU A 40 -19.47 11.11 -3.58
CA GLU A 40 -19.15 9.70 -3.76
C GLU A 40 -17.71 9.39 -3.32
N PRO A 41 -17.38 8.12 -2.98
CA PRO A 41 -16.02 7.73 -2.64
C PRO A 41 -15.05 7.99 -3.80
N ILE A 42 -13.83 8.44 -3.46
CA ILE A 42 -12.77 8.67 -4.45
C ILE A 42 -12.35 7.33 -5.09
N PRO A 43 -12.20 7.25 -6.42
CA PRO A 43 -11.60 6.09 -7.09
C PRO A 43 -10.17 5.82 -6.58
N CYS A 44 -9.79 4.54 -6.48
CA CYS A 44 -8.55 4.15 -5.83
C CYS A 44 -7.33 4.80 -6.47
N GLU A 45 -7.25 4.75 -7.81
CA GLU A 45 -6.14 5.30 -8.58
C GLU A 45 -6.03 6.83 -8.45
N GLN A 46 -7.16 7.54 -8.35
CA GLN A 46 -7.16 8.99 -8.19
C GLN A 46 -6.58 9.40 -6.84
N LEU A 47 -6.91 8.67 -5.76
CA LEU A 47 -6.32 8.92 -4.44
C LEU A 47 -4.80 8.70 -4.45
N VAL A 48 -4.35 7.61 -5.08
CA VAL A 48 -2.92 7.29 -5.19
C VAL A 48 -2.18 8.36 -6.00
N THR A 49 -2.73 8.75 -7.15
CA THR A 49 -2.14 9.77 -8.04
C THR A 49 -2.00 11.10 -7.32
N ALA A 50 -3.06 11.57 -6.65
CA ALA A 50 -3.04 12.83 -5.93
C ALA A 50 -1.96 12.88 -4.83
N LEU A 51 -1.74 11.78 -4.10
CA LEU A 51 -0.64 11.72 -3.13
C LEU A 51 0.73 11.67 -3.81
N CYS A 52 0.82 10.95 -4.93
CA CYS A 52 2.04 10.86 -5.72
C CYS A 52 2.48 12.20 -6.29
N ASP A 53 1.55 13.06 -6.71
CA ASP A 53 1.85 14.43 -7.15
C ASP A 53 2.48 15.25 -6.02
N ILE A 54 1.99 15.09 -4.79
CA ILE A 54 2.56 15.75 -3.60
C ILE A 54 3.98 15.24 -3.34
N LYS A 55 4.21 13.93 -3.41
CA LYS A 55 5.55 13.35 -3.27
C LYS A 55 6.50 13.88 -4.34
N GLN A 56 6.04 13.90 -5.58
CA GLN A 56 6.81 14.35 -6.73
C GLN A 56 7.19 15.82 -6.59
N ALA A 57 6.29 16.68 -6.11
CA ALA A 57 6.58 18.12 -5.94
C ALA A 57 7.78 18.36 -5.01
N TYR A 58 7.95 17.53 -3.98
CA TYR A 58 9.10 17.57 -3.07
C TYR A 58 10.42 17.08 -3.70
N THR A 59 10.37 16.45 -4.87
CA THR A 59 11.56 16.05 -5.65
C THR A 59 11.99 17.10 -6.66
N GLN A 60 11.06 17.95 -7.10
CA GLN A 60 11.32 18.92 -8.17
C GLN A 60 11.54 20.34 -7.65
N PHE A 61 10.84 20.74 -6.58
CA PHE A 61 10.80 22.14 -6.15
C PHE A 61 10.91 22.28 -4.63
N GLY A 62 11.29 23.48 -4.18
CA GLY A 62 11.30 23.87 -2.77
C GLY A 62 12.51 23.46 -1.95
N GLY A 63 13.47 22.71 -2.53
CA GLY A 63 14.74 22.35 -1.87
C GLY A 63 14.57 21.53 -0.59
N LYS A 64 13.40 20.91 -0.40
CA LYS A 64 13.10 20.06 0.75
C LYS A 64 13.57 18.64 0.46
N ARG A 65 13.85 17.87 1.51
CA ARG A 65 14.09 16.43 1.35
C ARG A 65 12.80 15.73 0.89
N PRO A 66 12.89 14.70 0.02
CA PRO A 66 11.75 13.85 -0.30
C PRO A 66 11.20 13.09 0.91
N PHE A 67 9.96 12.61 0.80
CA PHE A 67 9.37 11.71 1.80
C PHE A 67 10.01 10.32 1.70
N GLY A 68 10.66 9.85 2.77
CA GLY A 68 11.35 8.57 2.79
C GLY A 68 10.41 7.37 3.01
N VAL A 69 9.28 7.30 2.28
CA VAL A 69 8.22 6.32 2.51
C VAL A 69 7.64 5.76 1.21
N SER A 70 7.65 4.43 1.13
CA SER A 70 6.84 3.68 0.18
C SER A 70 5.53 3.24 0.83
N LEU A 71 4.44 3.22 0.04
CA LEU A 71 3.12 2.84 0.52
C LEU A 71 2.56 1.72 -0.35
N LEU A 72 1.87 0.77 0.28
CA LEU A 72 0.97 -0.17 -0.36
C LEU A 72 -0.47 0.26 -0.06
N TYR A 73 -1.28 0.38 -1.10
CA TYR A 73 -2.69 0.74 -1.00
C TYR A 73 -3.50 -0.47 -1.40
N ILE A 74 -4.48 -0.83 -0.58
CA ILE A 74 -5.54 -1.77 -0.93
C ILE A 74 -6.85 -1.00 -0.95
N GLY A 75 -7.69 -1.26 -1.93
CA GLY A 75 -8.96 -0.56 -2.06
C GLY A 75 -9.95 -1.30 -2.92
N TRP A 76 -11.21 -0.91 -2.81
CA TRP A 76 -12.26 -1.32 -3.71
C TRP A 76 -12.97 -0.09 -4.26
N ASP A 77 -13.25 -0.08 -5.56
CA ASP A 77 -14.15 0.90 -6.15
C ASP A 77 -15.07 0.28 -7.20
N LYS A 78 -16.08 1.05 -7.61
CA LYS A 78 -17.10 0.62 -8.58
C LYS A 78 -16.58 0.44 -10.02
N HIS A 79 -15.38 0.93 -10.33
CA HIS A 79 -14.85 0.94 -11.70
C HIS A 79 -14.00 -0.29 -11.99
N TYR A 80 -13.12 -0.65 -11.05
CA TYR A 80 -12.14 -1.72 -11.23
C TYR A 80 -12.20 -2.79 -10.13
N GLY A 81 -13.09 -2.63 -9.14
CA GLY A 81 -13.21 -3.56 -8.03
C GLY A 81 -11.99 -3.49 -7.11
N PHE A 82 -11.54 -4.65 -6.63
CA PHE A 82 -10.39 -4.76 -5.72
C PHE A 82 -9.08 -4.44 -6.44
N GLN A 83 -8.32 -3.50 -5.86
CA GLN A 83 -7.09 -2.98 -6.42
C GLN A 83 -5.98 -2.95 -5.37
N LEU A 84 -4.75 -3.17 -5.84
CA LEU A 84 -3.53 -3.03 -5.06
C LEU A 84 -2.57 -2.11 -5.81
N TYR A 85 -2.16 -1.03 -5.16
CA TYR A 85 -1.18 -0.09 -5.69
C TYR A 85 0.05 -0.03 -4.79
N GLN A 86 1.19 0.30 -5.39
CA GLN A 86 2.42 0.63 -4.70
C GLN A 86 2.87 2.02 -5.15
N SER A 87 3.33 2.85 -4.21
CA SER A 87 4.07 4.08 -4.53
C SER A 87 5.40 4.13 -3.81
N ASP A 88 6.36 4.86 -4.38
CA ASP A 88 7.70 5.05 -3.83
C ASP A 88 7.99 6.53 -3.50
N PRO A 89 9.16 6.88 -2.91
CA PRO A 89 9.55 8.26 -2.61
C PRO A 89 9.66 9.21 -3.81
N SER A 90 9.81 8.70 -5.03
CA SER A 90 9.96 9.52 -6.24
C SER A 90 8.64 10.10 -6.74
N GLY A 91 7.51 9.66 -6.16
CA GLY A 91 6.17 10.01 -6.65
C GLY A 91 5.66 9.07 -7.74
N ASN A 92 6.42 8.06 -8.13
CA ASN A 92 5.90 7.02 -9.03
C ASN A 92 4.96 6.06 -8.28
N TYR A 93 3.96 5.56 -9.00
CA TYR A 93 3.11 4.47 -8.54
C TYR A 93 2.88 3.44 -9.64
N GLY A 94 2.43 2.24 -9.24
CA GLY A 94 2.01 1.20 -10.16
C GLY A 94 0.99 0.27 -9.53
N GLY A 95 0.12 -0.30 -10.36
CA GLY A 95 -0.86 -1.32 -9.97
C GLY A 95 -0.24 -2.71 -9.96
N TRP A 96 -0.63 -3.55 -9.00
CA TRP A 96 -0.07 -4.88 -8.79
C TRP A 96 -1.15 -5.90 -8.43
N LYS A 97 -0.93 -7.15 -8.83
CA LYS A 97 -1.74 -8.30 -8.34
C LYS A 97 -1.23 -8.84 -7.00
N ALA A 98 0.09 -8.78 -6.82
CA ALA A 98 0.78 -9.03 -5.57
C ALA A 98 2.15 -8.31 -5.62
N THR A 99 2.55 -7.67 -4.53
CA THR A 99 3.85 -7.00 -4.43
C THR A 99 4.31 -6.95 -2.97
N CYS A 100 5.56 -6.53 -2.74
CA CYS A 100 6.16 -6.38 -1.43
C CYS A 100 7.07 -5.15 -1.40
N ILE A 101 7.06 -4.42 -0.29
CA ILE A 101 7.96 -3.30 -0.01
C ILE A 101 8.71 -3.53 1.29
N GLY A 102 9.85 -2.85 1.45
CA GLY A 102 10.68 -2.97 2.65
C GLY A 102 11.76 -4.04 2.53
N ASN A 103 12.19 -4.56 3.68
CA ASN A 103 13.31 -5.50 3.77
C ASN A 103 13.01 -6.80 3.03
N ASN A 104 14.02 -7.36 2.34
CA ASN A 104 13.91 -8.61 1.59
C ASN A 104 12.81 -8.65 0.52
N SER A 105 12.35 -7.49 0.04
CA SER A 105 11.29 -7.36 -0.98
C SER A 105 11.61 -8.11 -2.28
N ALA A 106 12.87 -8.12 -2.74
CA ALA A 106 13.27 -8.87 -3.94
C ALA A 106 13.02 -10.38 -3.81
N ALA A 107 13.35 -10.97 -2.66
CA ALA A 107 13.09 -12.38 -2.36
C ALA A 107 11.58 -12.64 -2.22
N ALA A 108 10.85 -11.75 -1.54
CA ALA A 108 9.40 -11.85 -1.39
C ALA A 108 8.69 -11.85 -2.74
N VAL A 109 9.03 -10.90 -3.62
CA VAL A 109 8.46 -10.79 -4.97
C VAL A 109 8.78 -12.01 -5.82
N SER A 110 9.99 -12.58 -5.70
CA SER A 110 10.34 -13.81 -6.40
C SER A 110 9.41 -14.97 -6.04
N MET A 111 9.11 -15.14 -4.75
CA MET A 111 8.18 -16.19 -4.30
C MET A 111 6.73 -15.90 -4.68
N LEU A 112 6.31 -14.63 -4.58
CA LEU A 112 4.97 -14.22 -5.04
C LEU A 112 4.77 -14.57 -6.52
N LYS A 113 5.78 -14.35 -7.37
CA LYS A 113 5.71 -14.71 -8.81
C LYS A 113 5.56 -16.21 -9.05
N GLN A 114 6.12 -17.07 -8.19
CA GLN A 114 6.04 -18.52 -8.34
C GLN A 114 4.69 -19.08 -7.87
N ASP A 115 4.21 -18.58 -6.74
CA ASP A 115 3.09 -19.20 -6.02
C ASP A 115 1.74 -18.50 -6.27
N TYR A 116 1.73 -17.24 -6.70
CA TYR A 116 0.49 -16.53 -7.02
C TYR A 116 -0.19 -17.11 -8.27
N LYS A 117 -1.48 -17.42 -8.18
CA LYS A 117 -2.28 -17.98 -9.27
C LYS A 117 -3.33 -16.97 -9.74
N GLU A 118 -3.06 -16.34 -10.87
CA GLU A 118 -3.95 -15.31 -11.42
C GLU A 118 -5.36 -15.86 -11.69
N GLY A 119 -6.39 -15.13 -11.22
CA GLY A 119 -7.80 -15.50 -11.40
C GLY A 119 -8.31 -16.60 -10.46
N GLU A 120 -7.43 -17.31 -9.76
CA GLU A 120 -7.78 -18.47 -8.91
C GLU A 120 -7.54 -18.22 -7.42
N MET A 121 -6.98 -17.06 -7.06
CA MET A 121 -6.74 -16.73 -5.65
C MET A 121 -8.06 -16.46 -4.91
N THR A 122 -8.27 -17.22 -3.83
CA THR A 122 -9.27 -16.91 -2.81
C THR A 122 -8.63 -16.11 -1.69
N LEU A 123 -9.43 -15.42 -0.87
CA LEU A 123 -8.90 -14.73 0.32
C LEU A 123 -8.10 -15.68 1.23
N LYS A 124 -8.58 -16.92 1.41
CA LYS A 124 -7.91 -17.92 2.24
C LYS A 124 -6.56 -18.35 1.66
N SER A 125 -6.48 -18.59 0.34
CA SER A 125 -5.21 -18.94 -0.29
C SER A 125 -4.23 -17.75 -0.33
N ALA A 126 -4.74 -16.52 -0.49
CA ALA A 126 -3.95 -15.30 -0.42
C ALA A 126 -3.34 -15.08 0.96
N LEU A 127 -4.13 -15.29 2.03
CA LEU A 127 -3.63 -15.22 3.42
C LEU A 127 -2.55 -16.28 3.68
N ALA A 128 -2.77 -17.52 3.24
CA ALA A 128 -1.78 -18.59 3.37
C ALA A 128 -0.47 -18.25 2.64
N LEU A 129 -0.58 -17.70 1.42
CA LEU A 129 0.57 -17.24 0.65
C LEU A 129 1.30 -16.07 1.34
N ALA A 130 0.57 -15.08 1.85
CA ALA A 130 1.15 -13.96 2.59
C ALA A 130 1.94 -14.43 3.81
N ILE A 131 1.40 -15.37 4.59
CA ILE A 131 2.09 -15.97 5.74
C ILE A 131 3.32 -16.76 5.31
N LYS A 132 3.23 -17.55 4.23
CA LYS A 132 4.37 -18.28 3.67
C LYS A 132 5.49 -17.31 3.26
N VAL A 133 5.13 -16.21 2.61
CA VAL A 133 6.09 -15.19 2.16
C VAL A 133 6.77 -14.53 3.34
N LEU A 134 5.98 -14.03 4.30
CA LEU A 134 6.50 -13.38 5.51
C LEU A 134 7.44 -14.30 6.30
N ASN A 135 7.08 -15.57 6.50
CA ASN A 135 7.92 -16.53 7.21
C ASN A 135 9.31 -16.70 6.59
N LYS A 136 9.42 -16.59 5.26
CA LYS A 136 10.70 -16.81 4.57
C LYS A 136 11.55 -15.54 4.49
N THR A 137 10.92 -14.36 4.51
CA THR A 137 11.60 -13.07 4.36
C THR A 137 11.91 -12.40 5.68
N MET A 138 11.36 -12.89 6.79
CA MET A 138 11.71 -12.41 8.13
C MET A 138 12.96 -13.12 8.64
N ASP A 139 13.90 -12.35 9.19
CA ASP A 139 15.14 -12.88 9.81
C ASP A 139 14.90 -13.56 11.18
N VAL A 140 13.64 -13.85 11.51
CA VAL A 140 13.22 -14.38 12.80
C VAL A 140 12.90 -15.86 12.64
N SER A 141 13.45 -16.71 13.51
CA SER A 141 13.33 -18.18 13.43
C SER A 141 11.90 -18.72 13.51
N LYS A 142 10.96 -17.96 14.09
CA LYS A 142 9.52 -18.27 14.13
C LYS A 142 8.70 -16.98 14.02
N LEU A 143 7.73 -16.97 13.12
CA LEU A 143 6.68 -15.95 13.09
C LEU A 143 5.75 -16.16 14.31
N SER A 144 5.57 -15.10 15.10
CA SER A 144 4.55 -15.05 16.16
C SER A 144 3.48 -14.02 15.79
N ALA A 145 2.28 -14.18 16.34
CA ALA A 145 1.17 -13.25 16.13
C ALA A 145 1.51 -11.81 16.52
N GLU A 146 2.45 -11.62 17.46
CA GLU A 146 2.92 -10.29 17.89
C GLU A 146 3.82 -9.60 16.87
N LYS A 147 4.42 -10.34 15.94
CA LYS A 147 5.43 -9.83 14.99
C LYS A 147 4.88 -9.55 13.60
N GLY A 148 3.63 -9.93 13.32
CA GLY A 148 3.00 -9.75 12.03
C GLY A 148 1.58 -9.23 12.17
N ASN A 149 1.25 -8.18 11.42
CA ASN A 149 -0.12 -7.67 11.29
C ASN A 149 -0.63 -7.98 9.88
N LEU A 150 -1.83 -8.54 9.80
CA LEU A 150 -2.54 -8.75 8.53
C LEU A 150 -3.80 -7.88 8.52
N CYS A 151 -4.06 -7.27 7.36
CA CYS A 151 -5.28 -6.53 7.10
C CYS A 151 -5.92 -7.08 5.83
N ALA A 152 -7.24 -7.31 5.89
CA ALA A 152 -8.05 -7.70 4.75
C ALA A 152 -9.14 -6.65 4.55
N LEU A 153 -9.40 -6.30 3.28
CA LEU A 153 -10.54 -5.52 2.87
C LEU A 153 -11.61 -6.51 2.41
N LEU A 154 -12.79 -6.46 3.04
CA LEU A 154 -13.90 -7.41 2.87
C LEU A 154 -15.07 -6.74 2.15
#